data_AF-A0A6I4V6X3-F1
#
_entry.id   AF-A0A6I4V6X3-F1
#
_cell.length_a   1.000
_cell.length_b   1.000
_cell.length_c   1.000
_cell.angle_alpha   90.00
_cell.angle_beta   90.00
_cell.angle_gamma   90.00
#
_symmetry.space_group_name_H-M   'P 1'
#
loop_
_entity.id
_entity.type
_entity.pdbx_description
1 polymer ?
#
loop_
_entity_poly.entity_id
_entity_poly.type
_entity_poly.pdbx_seq_one_letter_code
_entity_poly.pdbx_strand_id
1 'polypeptide(L)'
;MAFMLRNAQQLANELSETQVSAQALAIWSLGQAGLIIKNQAGDMLAIDPYLSDAIERNDPETEFVRNFPLVCCRRRRLAYVTLC
;
A
#
# COMPACT_ATOMS: atom_id res chain seq x y z
N MET A 1 0.55 20.49 2.29
CA MET A 1 0.06 19.46 3.23
C MET A 1 1.14 18.40 3.35
N ALA A 2 1.68 18.14 4.53
CA ALA A 2 2.57 16.99 4.73
C ALA A 2 1.71 15.72 4.83
N PHE A 3 1.84 14.80 3.87
CA PHE A 3 1.22 13.49 3.97
C PHE A 3 2.03 12.66 4.98
N MET A 4 1.52 12.57 6.22
CA MET A 4 2.07 11.64 7.21
C MET A 4 1.51 10.25 6.90
N LEU A 5 2.38 9.35 6.46
CA LEU A 5 2.00 7.97 6.28
C LEU A 5 1.88 7.28 7.64
N ARG A 6 0.89 6.39 7.72
CA ARG A 6 0.65 5.54 8.90
C ARG A 6 1.84 4.60 9.10
N ASN A 7 2.12 4.23 10.34
CA ASN A 7 3.04 3.13 10.57
C ASN A 7 2.38 1.78 10.19
N ALA A 8 3.20 0.74 10.05
CA ALA A 8 2.73 -0.57 9.59
C ALA A 8 1.67 -1.21 10.48
N GLN A 9 1.77 -1.04 11.80
CA GLN A 9 0.82 -1.62 12.72
C GLN A 9 -0.54 -0.90 12.65
N GLN A 10 -0.51 0.43 12.57
CA GLN A 10 -1.72 1.25 12.40
C GLN A 10 -2.45 0.89 11.10
N LEU A 11 -1.72 0.83 9.98
CA LEU A 11 -2.32 0.43 8.71
C LEU A 11 -2.88 -1.00 8.76
N ALA A 12 -2.15 -1.94 9.37
CA ALA A 12 -2.62 -3.31 9.51
C ALA A 12 -3.93 -3.41 10.31
N ASN A 13 -4.03 -2.67 11.42
CA ASN A 13 -5.24 -2.62 12.24
C ASN A 13 -6.41 -2.01 11.47
N GLU A 14 -6.18 -0.86 10.80
CA GLU A 14 -7.20 -0.23 9.95
C GLU A 14 -7.73 -1.19 8.88
N LEU A 15 -6.83 -1.86 8.16
CA LEU A 15 -7.22 -2.82 7.12
C LEU A 15 -8.03 -4.00 7.67
N SER A 16 -7.68 -4.50 8.87
CA SER A 16 -8.41 -5.62 9.49
C SER A 16 -9.76 -5.19 10.07
N GLU A 17 -9.83 -4.03 10.70
CA GLU A 17 -10.99 -3.60 11.49
C GLU A 17 -12.04 -2.86 10.66
N THR A 18 -11.63 -2.20 9.57
CA THR A 18 -12.56 -1.44 8.72
C THR A 18 -13.55 -2.38 8.03
N GLN A 19 -14.82 -2.27 8.41
CA GLN A 19 -15.94 -2.91 7.72
C GLN A 19 -16.42 -2.00 6.60
N VAL A 20 -16.49 -2.53 5.38
CA VAL A 20 -16.95 -1.77 4.21
C VAL A 20 -18.44 -2.03 4.03
N SER A 21 -19.24 -0.97 3.88
CA SER A 21 -20.68 -1.11 3.68
C SER A 21 -20.98 -1.79 2.34
N ALA A 22 -22.18 -2.36 2.22
CA ALA A 22 -22.66 -2.86 0.94
C ALA A 22 -22.62 -1.76 -0.13
N GLN A 23 -22.20 -2.12 -1.34
CA GLN A 23 -22.06 -1.21 -2.49
C GLN A 23 -21.02 -0.09 -2.31
N ALA A 24 -20.06 -0.25 -1.39
CA ALA A 24 -18.94 0.67 -1.23
C ALA A 24 -17.58 -0.02 -1.44
N LEU A 25 -16.55 0.80 -1.63
CA LEU A 25 -15.14 0.40 -1.62
C LEU A 25 -14.39 1.32 -0.65
N ALA A 26 -13.46 0.74 0.11
CA ALA A 26 -12.53 1.50 0.92
C ALA A 26 -11.16 1.53 0.26
N ILE A 27 -10.49 2.69 0.30
CA ILE A 27 -9.22 2.93 -0.38
C ILE A 27 -8.21 3.51 0.63
N TRP A 28 -7.00 2.94 0.65
CA TRP A 28 -5.88 3.44 1.43
C TRP A 28 -4.72 3.78 0.50
N SER A 29 -4.18 4.99 0.62
CA SER A 29 -2.89 5.32 0.01
C SER A 29 -1.74 4.74 0.85
N LEU A 30 -0.78 4.14 0.16
CA LEU A 30 0.50 3.64 0.69
C LEU A 30 1.66 4.63 0.43
N GLY A 31 1.38 5.81 -0.12
CA GLY A 31 2.39 6.72 -0.66
C GLY A 31 2.81 6.34 -2.08
N GLN A 32 3.54 7.25 -2.76
CA GLN A 32 3.85 7.11 -4.19
C GLN A 32 2.55 6.87 -5.01
N ALA A 33 2.57 5.91 -5.94
CA ALA A 33 1.38 5.42 -6.65
C ALA A 33 0.71 4.21 -5.96
N GLY A 34 1.19 3.81 -4.78
CA GLY A 34 0.71 2.63 -4.07
C GLY A 34 -0.64 2.83 -3.38
N LEU A 35 -1.53 1.84 -3.52
CA LEU A 35 -2.87 1.87 -2.95
C LEU A 35 -3.42 0.48 -2.61
N ILE A 36 -4.30 0.42 -1.61
CA ILE A 36 -5.07 -0.79 -1.27
C ILE A 36 -6.54 -0.49 -1.45
N ILE A 37 -7.26 -1.41 -2.08
CA ILE A 37 -8.71 -1.39 -2.24
C ILE A 37 -9.30 -2.57 -1.47
N LYS A 38 -10.34 -2.34 -0.67
CA LYS A 38 -11.10 -3.38 0.06
C LYS A 38 -12.58 -3.31 -0.31
N ASN A 39 -13.18 -4.47 -0.58
CA ASN A 39 -14.63 -4.60 -0.81
C ASN A 39 -15.38 -4.99 0.49
N GLN A 40 -16.71 -5.07 0.40
CA GLN A 40 -17.57 -5.53 1.50
C GLN A 40 -17.22 -6.94 2.02
N ALA A 41 -16.84 -7.87 1.13
CA ALA A 41 -16.50 -9.25 1.50
C ALA A 41 -15.16 -9.35 2.26
N GLY A 42 -14.40 -8.26 2.32
CA GLY A 42 -13.08 -8.21 2.95
C GLY A 42 -11.95 -8.60 2.01
N ASP A 43 -12.23 -8.82 0.72
CA ASP A 43 -11.20 -9.03 -0.29
C ASP A 43 -10.39 -7.74 -0.46
N MET A 44 -9.07 -7.91 -0.59
CA MET A 44 -8.14 -6.79 -0.72
C MET A 44 -7.26 -6.95 -1.96
N LEU A 45 -7.17 -5.86 -2.72
CA LEU A 45 -6.27 -5.70 -3.85
C LEU A 45 -5.28 -4.58 -3.52
N ALA A 46 -3.99 -4.85 -3.67
CA ALA A 46 -2.97 -3.82 -3.63
C ALA A 46 -2.48 -3.49 -5.05
N ILE A 47 -2.44 -2.21 -5.37
CA ILE A 47 -1.92 -1.69 -6.64
C ILE A 47 -0.66 -0.89 -6.35
N ASP A 48 0.34 -1.11 -7.19
CA ASP A 48 1.71 -0.60 -7.13
C ASP A 48 2.32 -0.53 -5.72
N PRO A 49 2.39 -1.67 -5.00
CA PRO A 49 2.89 -1.70 -3.64
C PRO A 49 4.42 -1.55 -3.63
N TYR A 50 4.93 -0.35 -3.38
CA TYR A 50 6.37 -0.12 -3.22
C TYR A 50 6.86 -0.62 -1.85
N LEU A 51 7.07 -1.94 -1.72
CA LEU A 51 7.32 -2.64 -0.43
C LEU A 51 8.80 -2.96 -0.12
N SER A 52 9.73 -2.59 -0.98
CA SER A 52 11.16 -2.83 -0.77
C SER A 52 12.01 -1.75 -1.41
N ASP A 53 13.23 -1.57 -0.94
CA ASP A 53 14.27 -0.69 -1.48
C ASP A 53 15.06 -1.32 -2.66
N ALA A 54 14.53 -2.38 -3.28
CA ALA A 54 15.26 -3.18 -4.27
C ALA A 54 15.63 -2.37 -5.52
N ILE A 55 14.75 -1.46 -5.96
CA ILE A 55 15.00 -0.60 -7.12
C ILE A 55 16.14 0.37 -6.80
N GLU A 56 16.08 1.04 -5.65
CA GLU A 56 17.13 1.97 -5.18
C GLU A 56 18.50 1.30 -5.00
N ARG A 57 18.53 0.02 -4.58
CA ARG A 57 19.77 -0.74 -4.44
C ARG A 57 20.36 -1.20 -5.76
N ASN A 58 19.51 -1.54 -6.73
CA ASN A 58 19.94 -2.15 -7.99
C ASN A 58 20.18 -1.11 -9.09
N ASP A 59 19.52 0.04 -9.01
CA ASP A 59 19.61 1.14 -9.96
C ASP A 59 19.55 2.49 -9.23
N PRO A 60 20.65 2.94 -8.62
CA PRO A 60 20.66 4.13 -7.75
C PRO A 60 20.46 5.46 -8.49
N GLU A 61 20.60 5.49 -9.82
CA GLU A 61 20.40 6.69 -10.65
C GLU A 61 18.98 6.77 -11.23
N THR A 62 18.11 5.83 -10.86
CA THR A 62 16.74 5.77 -11.34
C THR A 62 15.85 6.89 -10.81
N GLU A 63 14.81 7.25 -11.57
CA GLU A 63 13.79 8.21 -11.12
C GLU A 63 12.82 7.63 -10.07
N PHE A 64 12.82 6.31 -9.89
CA PHE A 64 11.97 5.59 -8.94
C PHE A 64 12.51 5.61 -7.48
N VAL A 65 12.98 6.77 -7.01
CA VAL A 65 13.43 6.97 -5.63
C VAL A 65 12.22 7.22 -4.72
N ARG A 66 12.17 6.56 -3.55
CA ARG A 66 11.07 6.77 -2.61
C ARG A 66 11.10 8.18 -2.00
N ASN A 67 10.03 8.91 -2.23
CA ASN A 67 9.69 10.13 -1.50
C ASN A 67 9.07 9.86 -0.11
N PHE A 68 8.83 8.58 0.24
CA PHE A 68 8.06 8.18 1.41
C PHE A 68 8.60 6.89 2.06
N PRO A 69 8.61 6.77 3.41
CA PRO A 69 9.07 5.57 4.10
C PRO A 69 8.11 4.38 3.90
N LEU A 70 8.64 3.16 4.05
CA LEU A 70 7.86 1.93 3.91
C LEU A 70 6.70 1.88 4.92
N VAL A 71 5.50 1.69 4.39
CA VAL A 71 4.28 1.64 5.19
C VAL A 71 4.00 0.22 5.69
N CYS A 72 4.48 -0.84 5.05
CA CYS A 72 4.25 -2.22 5.48
C CYS A 72 5.36 -3.20 5.07
N CYS A 73 5.54 -4.26 5.87
CA CYS A 73 6.32 -5.45 5.50
C CYS A 73 5.51 -6.36 4.55
N ARG A 74 6.21 -7.04 3.62
CA ARG A 74 5.64 -8.06 2.71
C ARG A 74 4.75 -9.06 3.47
N ARG A 75 3.45 -9.14 3.14
CA ARG A 75 2.49 -10.09 3.74
C ARG A 75 1.89 -11.00 2.68
N ARG A 76 1.88 -12.32 2.91
CA ARG A 76 1.61 -13.38 1.91
C ARG A 76 0.17 -13.51 1.38
N ARG A 77 -0.76 -12.59 1.70
CA ARG A 77 -2.21 -12.79 1.45
C ARG A 77 -2.90 -11.68 0.66
N LEU A 78 -2.14 -10.78 0.04
CA LEU A 78 -2.68 -9.72 -0.83
C LEU A 78 -2.43 -10.08 -2.29
N ALA A 79 -3.43 -9.92 -3.14
CA ALA A 79 -3.22 -9.87 -4.59
C ALA A 79 -2.55 -8.53 -4.93
N TYR A 80 -1.58 -8.55 -5.84
CA TYR A 80 -0.79 -7.39 -6.23
C TYR A 80 -0.92 -7.12 -7.72
N VAL A 81 -1.11 -5.85 -8.08
CA VAL A 81 -1.01 -5.35 -9.45
C VAL A 81 0.11 -4.32 -9.45
N THR A 82 1.20 -4.55 -10.19
CA THR A 82 2.26 -3.56 -10.37
C THR A 82 1.99 -2.81 -11.67
N LEU A 83 1.97 -1.49 -11.60
CA LEU A 83 1.87 -0.63 -12.78
C LEU A 83 3.31 -0.23 -13.15
N CYS A 84 3.91 -0.99 -14.07
CA CYS A 84 5.17 -0.62 -14.73
C CYS A 84 4.87 0.09 -16.05
#